data_AF-A0AAV1YZT1-F1
#
_entry.id   AF-A0AAV1YZT1-F1
#
_cell.length_a   1.000
_cell.length_b   1.000
_cell.length_c   1.000
_cell.angle_alpha   90.00
_cell.angle_beta   90.00
_cell.angle_gamma   90.00
#
_symmetry.space_group_name_H-M   'P 1'
#
loop_
_entity.id
_entity.type
_entity.pdbx_description
1 polymer ?
#
loop_
_entity_poly.entity_id
_entity_poly.type
_entity_poly.pdbx_seq_one_letter_code
_entity_poly.pdbx_strand_id
1 'polypeptide(L)'
;MIDGISVNGYCEETNTVRFQIKDIYLPSEEVAAIVWEYKKHFDPQGSSINIFLVAFTTCYAHPKLNSEMDKLGDAVLYNDTDSIIYASNGMNDPPLGNLLDGPKYYAYKTCCKVRGFTLNFRDTEILNYETIKHVACSLDRNSTISVNDAAKITRDGKKRKVLNVEQTKLFRMIYDKRVIKENFSTVPYGF
;
A
#
# COMPACT_ATOMS: atom_id res chain seq x y z
N MET A 1 34.47 9.75 -30.27
CA MET A 1 33.45 10.76 -29.95
C MET A 1 32.17 9.96 -29.72
N ILE A 2 31.91 9.58 -28.47
CA ILE A 2 30.70 8.89 -28.04
C ILE A 2 30.32 9.57 -26.74
N ASP A 3 29.12 10.15 -26.75
CA ASP A 3 28.63 11.12 -25.79
C ASP A 3 28.49 10.55 -24.38
N GLY A 4 28.84 11.38 -23.39
CA GLY A 4 28.74 11.06 -21.98
C GLY A 4 27.27 10.86 -21.58
N ILE A 5 26.95 9.66 -21.12
CA ILE A 5 25.65 9.35 -20.53
C ILE A 5 25.68 9.86 -19.08
N SER A 6 25.14 11.07 -18.86
CA SER A 6 24.86 11.59 -17.53
C SER A 6 23.62 10.88 -16.98
N VAL A 7 23.80 9.82 -16.19
CA VAL A 7 22.70 9.17 -15.47
C VAL A 7 22.46 9.91 -14.15
N ASN A 8 21.47 10.80 -14.12
CA ASN A 8 20.96 11.36 -12.86
C ASN A 8 20.12 10.30 -12.15
N GLY A 9 20.78 9.42 -11.39
CA GLY A 9 20.12 8.41 -10.57
C GLY A 9 19.74 8.97 -9.20
N TYR A 10 18.44 9.12 -8.92
CA TYR A 10 17.93 9.28 -7.57
C TYR A 10 17.67 7.89 -6.98
N CYS A 11 18.41 7.54 -5.92
CA CYS A 11 18.14 6.33 -5.15
C CYS A 11 17.08 6.67 -4.08
N GLU A 12 15.81 6.52 -4.44
CA GLU A 12 14.70 6.64 -3.49
C GLU A 12 14.52 5.33 -2.71
N GLU A 13 15.34 5.12 -1.68
CA GLU A 13 14.96 4.21 -0.61
C GLU A 13 15.32 4.79 0.76
N THR A 14 14.26 5.18 1.47
CA THR A 14 14.20 5.48 2.90
C THR A 14 14.86 6.79 3.34
N ASN A 15 14.11 7.50 4.18
CA ASN A 15 14.24 8.90 4.57
C ASN A 15 15.46 9.23 5.44
N THR A 16 16.61 8.60 5.22
CA THR A 16 17.87 8.89 5.94
C THR A 16 19.12 8.43 5.16
N VAL A 17 19.39 9.01 3.99
CA VAL A 17 20.70 8.84 3.34
C VAL A 17 21.31 10.21 3.05
N ARG A 18 22.28 10.61 3.88
CA ARG A 18 22.99 11.92 3.86
C ARG A 18 24.12 12.00 2.81
N PHE A 19 24.03 11.19 1.76
CA PHE A 19 25.10 11.04 0.78
C PHE A 19 24.55 11.33 -0.61
N GLN A 20 25.06 12.38 -1.24
CA GLN A 20 24.75 12.69 -2.63
C GLN A 20 25.84 12.06 -3.50
N ILE A 21 25.45 11.14 -4.37
CA ILE A 21 26.35 10.53 -5.37
C ILE A 21 26.61 11.58 -6.45
N LYS A 22 27.88 11.89 -6.69
CA LYS A 22 28.32 12.79 -7.76
C LYS A 22 28.62 12.04 -9.04
N ASP A 23 29.25 10.87 -8.91
CA ASP A 23 29.65 10.07 -10.06
C ASP A 23 29.81 8.59 -9.69
N ILE A 24 29.67 7.72 -10.67
CA ILE A 24 29.88 6.28 -10.54
C ILE A 24 30.76 5.83 -11.71
N TYR A 25 31.94 5.31 -11.38
CA TYR A 25 32.86 4.69 -12.32
C TYR A 25 32.80 3.18 -12.21
N LEU A 26 32.81 2.48 -13.34
CA LEU A 26 32.88 1.01 -13.41
C LEU A 26 34.21 0.60 -14.03
N PRO A 27 35.31 0.59 -13.25
CA PRO A 27 36.63 0.23 -13.76
C PRO A 27 36.74 -1.23 -14.23
N SER A 28 35.87 -2.14 -13.76
CA SER A 28 35.75 -3.51 -14.26
C SER A 28 34.33 -4.05 -14.03
N GLU A 29 34.02 -5.21 -14.60
CA GLU A 29 32.70 -5.87 -14.42
C GLU A 29 32.40 -6.27 -12.98
N GLU A 30 33.43 -6.37 -12.13
CA GLU A 30 33.31 -6.78 -10.73
C GLU A 30 33.43 -5.60 -9.75
N VAL A 31 33.82 -4.41 -10.22
CA VAL A 31 34.15 -3.27 -9.34
C VAL A 31 33.47 -1.98 -9.80
N ALA A 32 32.75 -1.35 -8.88
CA ALA A 32 32.21 0.00 -9.03
C ALA A 32 32.86 0.95 -8.01
N ALA A 33 33.36 2.10 -8.48
CA ALA A 33 33.84 3.20 -7.66
C ALA A 33 32.79 4.33 -7.65
N ILE A 34 32.37 4.74 -6.45
CA ILE A 34 31.34 5.76 -6.28
C ILE A 34 31.98 7.00 -5.65
N VAL A 35 31.87 8.15 -6.32
CA VAL A 35 32.25 9.44 -5.75
C VAL A 35 31.01 10.07 -5.14
N TRP A 36 31.08 10.39 -3.85
CA TRP A 36 29.95 10.94 -3.11
C TRP A 36 30.40 12.07 -2.19
N GLU A 37 29.45 12.94 -1.84
CA GLU A 37 29.65 14.03 -0.88
C GLU A 37 28.67 13.91 0.30
N TYR A 38 29.17 14.17 1.51
CA TYR A 38 28.35 14.21 2.71
C TYR A 38 27.67 15.57 2.86
N LYS A 39 26.35 15.64 2.73
CA LYS A 39 25.60 16.85 3.06
C LYS A 39 25.38 16.94 4.58
N LYS A 40 26.04 17.92 5.23
CA LYS A 40 25.87 18.24 6.66
C LYS A 40 24.58 18.98 6.99
N HIS A 41 23.90 19.54 5.99
CA HIS A 41 22.67 20.32 6.17
C HIS A 41 21.45 19.58 5.62
N PHE A 42 20.35 19.68 6.34
CA PHE A 42 19.01 19.28 5.91
C PHE A 42 18.60 20.18 4.74
N ASP A 43 18.41 19.60 3.57
CA ASP A 43 17.70 20.27 2.48
C ASP A 43 16.22 20.28 2.88
N PRO A 44 15.56 21.44 3.06
CA PRO A 44 14.11 21.44 3.18
C PRO A 44 13.56 20.78 1.92
N GLN A 45 12.67 19.81 2.10
CA GLN A 45 12.08 19.00 1.04
C GLN A 45 11.82 19.82 -0.23
N GLY A 46 12.17 19.26 -1.40
CA GLY A 46 12.02 19.91 -2.69
C GLY A 46 10.71 20.66 -2.81
N SER A 47 10.81 21.96 -3.10
CA SER A 47 9.70 22.92 -3.15
C SER A 47 8.75 22.72 -4.34
N SER A 48 8.58 21.50 -4.84
CA SER A 48 7.66 21.16 -5.93
C SER A 48 6.32 20.61 -5.46
N ILE A 49 6.14 20.36 -4.15
CA ILE A 49 4.84 19.95 -3.60
C ILE A 49 4.03 21.22 -3.33
N ASN A 50 3.28 21.65 -4.34
CA ASN A 50 2.30 22.72 -4.19
C ASN A 50 1.13 22.19 -3.36
N ILE A 51 1.17 22.44 -2.06
CA ILE A 51 0.14 22.00 -1.09
C ILE A 51 -1.27 22.46 -1.49
N PHE A 52 -1.41 23.59 -2.19
CA PHE A 52 -2.69 24.07 -2.70
C PHE A 52 -3.19 23.23 -3.87
N LEU A 53 -2.31 22.77 -4.76
CA LEU A 53 -2.68 21.82 -5.81
C LEU A 53 -3.09 20.47 -5.21
N VAL A 54 -2.36 19.97 -4.20
CA VAL A 54 -2.72 18.73 -3.49
C VAL A 54 -4.10 18.86 -2.80
N ALA A 55 -4.34 19.97 -2.13
CA ALA A 55 -5.63 20.25 -1.50
C ALA A 55 -6.75 20.34 -2.55
N PHE A 56 -6.52 21.07 -3.65
CA PHE A 56 -7.51 21.23 -4.72
C PHE A 56 -7.86 19.91 -5.38
N THR A 57 -6.87 19.09 -5.75
CA THR A 57 -7.13 17.78 -6.38
C THR A 57 -7.84 16.83 -5.43
N THR A 58 -7.51 16.85 -4.14
CA THR A 58 -8.19 16.03 -3.11
C THR A 58 -9.63 16.51 -2.91
N CYS A 59 -9.85 17.82 -2.77
CA CYS A 59 -11.18 18.42 -2.64
C CYS A 59 -12.03 18.26 -3.91
N TYR A 60 -11.42 18.10 -5.08
CA TYR A 60 -12.14 17.84 -6.33
C TYR A 60 -12.47 16.36 -6.51
N ALA A 61 -11.55 15.46 -6.13
CA ALA A 61 -11.77 14.02 -6.18
C ALA A 61 -12.88 13.57 -5.22
N HIS A 62 -12.96 14.17 -4.02
CA HIS A 62 -13.88 13.73 -2.97
C HIS A 62 -15.38 13.85 -3.34
N PRO A 63 -15.88 14.99 -3.86
CA PRO A 63 -17.26 15.09 -4.35
C PRO A 63 -17.56 14.14 -5.51
N LYS A 64 -16.57 13.90 -6.38
CA LYS A 64 -16.74 12.98 -7.51
C LYS A 64 -16.88 11.54 -7.03
N LEU A 65 -16.07 11.12 -6.05
CA LEU A 65 -16.16 9.82 -5.40
C LEU A 65 -17.51 9.65 -4.69
N ASN A 66 -17.94 10.65 -3.93
CA ASN A 66 -19.23 10.63 -3.24
C ASN A 66 -20.41 10.52 -4.22
N SER A 67 -20.36 11.23 -5.35
CA SER A 67 -21.40 11.12 -6.39
C SER A 67 -21.52 9.72 -6.99
N GLU A 68 -20.42 8.99 -7.17
CA GLU A 68 -20.48 7.60 -7.62
C GLU A 68 -20.97 6.65 -6.51
N MET A 69 -20.60 6.92 -5.26
CA MET A 69 -21.13 6.17 -4.11
C MET A 69 -22.64 6.34 -3.95
N ASP A 70 -23.16 7.55 -4.15
CA ASP A 70 -24.60 7.82 -4.05
C ASP A 70 -25.41 7.03 -5.08
N LYS A 71 -24.86 6.84 -6.29
CA LYS A 71 -25.48 6.01 -7.34
C LYS A 71 -25.47 4.53 -6.99
N LEU A 72 -24.38 4.06 -6.38
CA LEU A 72 -24.19 2.67 -5.99
C LEU A 72 -24.99 2.32 -4.71
N GLY A 73 -25.21 3.29 -3.82
CA GLY A 73 -25.96 3.12 -2.58
C GLY A 73 -25.43 1.95 -1.74
N ASP A 74 -26.33 1.03 -1.38
CA ASP A 74 -26.04 -0.15 -0.57
C ASP A 74 -25.07 -1.15 -1.25
N ALA A 75 -24.83 -1.02 -2.56
CA ALA A 75 -23.86 -1.87 -3.24
C ALA A 75 -22.41 -1.51 -2.87
N VAL A 76 -22.14 -0.31 -2.35
CA VAL A 76 -20.79 0.06 -1.89
C VAL A 76 -20.40 -0.82 -0.71
N LEU A 77 -19.20 -1.42 -0.74
CA LEU A 77 -18.62 -2.26 0.31
C LEU A 77 -17.46 -1.56 1.04
N TYR A 78 -16.64 -0.79 0.32
CA TYR A 78 -15.52 -0.04 0.89
C TYR A 78 -15.16 1.16 0.00
N ASN A 79 -14.57 2.20 0.58
CA ASN A 79 -13.94 3.28 -0.17
C ASN A 79 -12.56 3.64 0.41
N ASP A 80 -11.70 4.13 -0.47
CA ASP A 80 -10.47 4.85 -0.13
C ASP A 80 -10.39 6.10 -1.02
N THR A 81 -9.45 6.98 -0.68
CA THR A 81 -9.08 8.27 -1.32
C THR A 81 -9.50 8.44 -2.79
N ASP A 82 -9.31 7.43 -3.63
CA ASP A 82 -9.60 7.42 -5.05
C ASP A 82 -10.29 6.13 -5.55
N SER A 83 -10.78 5.26 -4.66
CA SER A 83 -11.30 3.94 -5.03
C SER A 83 -12.57 3.54 -4.28
N ILE A 84 -13.43 2.77 -4.96
CA ILE A 84 -14.65 2.18 -4.40
C ILE A 84 -14.61 0.69 -4.67
N ILE A 85 -14.88 -0.12 -3.65
CA ILE A 85 -15.20 -1.55 -3.79
C ILE A 85 -16.71 -1.66 -3.65
N TYR A 86 -17.38 -2.27 -4.62
CA TYR A 86 -18.83 -2.46 -4.62
C TYR A 86 -19.20 -3.88 -5.06
N ALA A 87 -20.39 -4.34 -4.65
CA ALA A 87 -20.99 -5.57 -5.12
C ALA A 87 -21.67 -5.31 -6.47
N SER A 88 -21.07 -5.78 -7.56
CA SER A 88 -21.69 -5.70 -8.90
C SER A 88 -22.98 -6.51 -8.94
N ASN A 89 -24.03 -5.90 -9.51
CA ASN A 89 -25.30 -6.54 -9.81
C ASN A 89 -25.55 -6.62 -11.33
N GLY A 90 -24.55 -6.23 -12.14
CA GLY A 90 -24.62 -6.19 -13.61
C GLY A 90 -25.54 -5.10 -14.18
N MET A 91 -26.24 -4.34 -13.34
CA MET A 91 -27.22 -3.33 -13.77
C MET A 91 -26.79 -1.90 -13.46
N ASN A 92 -26.07 -1.70 -12.34
CA ASN A 92 -25.64 -0.39 -11.85
C ASN A 92 -24.10 -0.25 -11.78
N ASP A 93 -23.38 -1.10 -12.51
CA ASP A 93 -21.93 -1.08 -12.53
C ASP A 93 -21.45 0.21 -13.21
N PRO A 94 -20.52 0.98 -12.60
CA PRO A 94 -19.97 2.17 -13.22
C PRO A 94 -19.34 1.83 -14.57
N PRO A 95 -19.46 2.70 -15.58
CA PRO A 95 -18.88 2.44 -16.89
C PRO A 95 -17.37 2.23 -16.76
N LEU A 96 -16.87 1.14 -17.34
CA LEU A 96 -15.44 0.88 -17.43
C LEU A 96 -14.78 2.03 -18.20
N GLY A 97 -14.03 2.88 -17.48
CA GLY A 97 -13.36 4.02 -18.07
C GLY A 97 -12.23 3.58 -18.99
N ASN A 98 -12.20 4.11 -20.22
CA ASN A 98 -11.08 3.98 -21.13
C ASN A 98 -10.13 5.17 -20.91
N LEU A 99 -9.47 5.22 -19.75
CA LEU A 99 -8.40 6.17 -19.50
C LEU A 99 -7.10 5.40 -19.29
N LEU A 100 -6.17 5.66 -20.20
CA LEU A 100 -4.79 5.17 -20.23
C LEU A 100 -4.14 5.28 -18.83
N ASP A 101 -3.61 4.16 -18.34
CA ASP A 101 -2.63 4.04 -17.24
C ASP A 101 -2.92 4.70 -15.86
N GLY A 102 -4.07 4.41 -15.23
CA GLY A 102 -4.36 4.76 -13.82
C GLY A 102 -5.27 3.73 -13.09
N PRO A 103 -5.27 3.61 -11.74
CA PRO A 103 -5.44 2.33 -11.07
C PRO A 103 -6.84 1.70 -11.22
N LYS A 104 -6.87 0.62 -12.03
CA LYS A 104 -7.21 -0.73 -11.57
C LYS A 104 -8.65 -0.95 -11.06
N TYR A 105 -9.60 -1.11 -11.99
CA TYR A 105 -10.76 -1.96 -11.76
C TYR A 105 -10.28 -3.41 -11.63
N TYR A 106 -10.21 -3.94 -10.42
CA TYR A 106 -9.86 -5.33 -10.18
C TYR A 106 -11.10 -6.17 -9.87
N ALA A 107 -11.48 -7.03 -10.80
CA ALA A 107 -12.25 -8.22 -10.46
C ALA A 107 -11.30 -9.18 -9.71
N TYR A 108 -11.43 -9.24 -8.39
CA TYR A 108 -10.59 -10.11 -7.56
C TYR A 108 -10.96 -11.57 -7.78
N LYS A 109 -10.19 -12.27 -8.62
CA LYS A 109 -10.21 -13.74 -8.68
C LYS A 109 -9.28 -14.29 -7.60
N THR A 110 -9.89 -14.71 -6.49
CA THR A 110 -9.38 -15.70 -5.52
C THR A 110 -7.94 -15.54 -4.99
N CYS A 111 -7.41 -14.32 -4.83
CA CYS A 111 -6.15 -14.13 -4.09
C CYS A 111 -6.43 -13.50 -2.72
N CYS A 112 -6.15 -14.24 -1.65
CA CYS A 112 -6.20 -13.71 -0.29
C CYS A 112 -4.92 -12.91 -0.05
N LYS A 113 -5.04 -11.59 0.14
CA LYS A 113 -3.91 -10.72 0.46
C LYS A 113 -4.19 -9.95 1.73
N VAL A 114 -3.34 -10.14 2.74
CA VAL A 114 -3.42 -9.37 3.99
C VAL A 114 -2.25 -8.39 4.08
N ARG A 115 -2.57 -7.10 4.11
CA ARG A 115 -1.56 -6.05 4.27
C ARG A 115 -0.88 -6.18 5.63
N GLY A 116 0.44 -6.04 5.66
CA GLY A 116 1.22 -6.10 6.89
C GLY A 116 1.68 -7.50 7.30
N PHE A 117 1.33 -8.54 6.54
CA PHE A 117 1.80 -9.92 6.74
C PHE A 117 2.67 -10.36 5.55
N THR A 118 3.66 -11.20 5.82
CA THR A 118 4.45 -11.84 4.77
C THR A 118 3.63 -13.04 4.29
N LEU A 119 3.32 -13.12 3.00
CA LEU A 119 2.57 -14.28 2.46
C LEU A 119 3.55 -15.38 2.09
N ASN A 120 4.17 -15.98 3.09
CA ASN A 120 4.92 -17.22 2.90
C ASN A 120 3.92 -18.42 2.92
N PHE A 121 4.37 -19.60 2.50
CA PHE A 121 3.50 -20.79 2.41
C PHE A 121 2.81 -21.12 3.75
N ARG A 122 3.57 -21.13 4.86
CA ARG A 122 3.08 -21.48 6.20
C ARG A 122 2.11 -20.43 6.74
N ASP A 123 2.45 -19.15 6.58
CA ASP A 123 1.60 -18.03 6.97
C ASP A 123 0.29 -18.04 6.19
N THR A 124 0.31 -18.50 4.93
CA THR A 124 -0.90 -18.62 4.10
C THR A 124 -1.79 -19.78 4.55
N GLU A 125 -1.24 -20.85 5.12
CA GLU A 125 -2.07 -21.91 5.74
C GLU A 125 -2.80 -21.42 6.99
N ILE A 126 -2.18 -20.51 7.76
CA ILE A 126 -2.77 -19.92 8.98
C ILE A 126 -3.71 -18.75 8.65
N LEU A 127 -3.33 -17.90 7.71
CA LEU A 127 -4.05 -16.67 7.33
C LEU A 127 -4.56 -16.79 5.89
N ASN A 128 -5.62 -17.58 5.75
CA ASN A 128 -6.32 -17.83 4.49
C ASN A 128 -7.74 -17.23 4.49
N TYR A 129 -8.43 -17.35 3.36
CA TYR A 129 -9.80 -16.89 3.18
C TYR A 129 -10.76 -17.40 4.26
N GLU A 130 -10.72 -18.70 4.60
CA GLU A 130 -11.63 -19.30 5.59
C GLU A 130 -11.37 -18.74 6.99
N THR A 131 -10.10 -18.59 7.38
CA THR A 131 -9.74 -18.03 8.70
C THR A 131 -10.14 -16.56 8.83
N ILE A 132 -9.94 -15.77 7.77
CA ILE A 132 -10.37 -14.36 7.74
C ILE A 132 -11.88 -14.25 7.75
N LYS A 133 -12.58 -15.09 6.97
CA LYS A 133 -14.04 -15.16 6.94
C LYS A 133 -14.59 -15.53 8.32
N HIS A 134 -13.99 -16.48 9.01
CA HIS A 134 -14.39 -16.86 10.37
C HIS A 134 -14.28 -15.67 11.33
N VAL A 135 -13.15 -14.95 11.33
CA VAL A 135 -12.97 -13.75 12.18
C VAL A 135 -13.92 -12.61 11.78
N ALA A 136 -14.19 -12.45 10.49
CA ALA A 136 -15.14 -11.44 10.00
C ALA A 136 -16.58 -11.74 10.44
N CYS A 137 -16.99 -13.02 10.37
CA CYS A 137 -18.34 -13.45 10.70
C CYS A 137 -18.57 -13.69 12.19
N SER A 138 -17.52 -13.86 13.00
CA SER A 138 -17.68 -14.11 14.44
C SER A 138 -18.22 -12.90 15.21
N LEU A 139 -18.19 -11.68 14.63
CA LEU A 139 -18.53 -10.38 15.25
C LEU A 139 -17.76 -10.04 16.54
N ASP A 140 -16.96 -10.97 17.05
CA ASP A 140 -16.02 -10.76 18.14
C ASP A 140 -14.85 -9.87 17.68
N ARG A 141 -14.90 -8.60 18.07
CA ARG A 141 -13.86 -7.61 17.78
C ARG A 141 -12.55 -7.89 18.50
N ASN A 142 -12.54 -8.78 19.49
CA ASN A 142 -11.34 -9.18 20.21
C ASN A 142 -10.71 -10.46 19.64
N SER A 143 -11.36 -11.12 18.68
CA SER A 143 -10.81 -12.30 18.02
C SER A 143 -9.55 -11.94 17.25
N THR A 144 -8.47 -12.68 17.53
CA THR A 144 -7.17 -12.49 16.88
C THR A 144 -6.61 -13.79 16.36
N ILE A 145 -6.04 -13.76 15.15
CA ILE A 145 -5.24 -14.87 14.61
C ILE A 145 -3.76 -14.56 14.83
N SER A 146 -3.05 -15.46 15.50
CA SER A 146 -1.60 -15.35 15.68
C SER A 146 -0.86 -16.00 14.53
N VAL A 147 -0.03 -15.24 13.83
CA VAL A 147 0.86 -15.72 12.76
C VAL A 147 2.29 -15.61 13.25
N ASN A 148 2.97 -16.75 13.40
CA ASN A 148 4.39 -16.82 13.77
C ASN A 148 5.23 -17.06 12.52
N ASP A 149 6.02 -16.05 12.15
CA ASP A 149 7.05 -16.12 11.13
C ASP A 149 8.40 -16.35 11.82
N ALA A 150 8.73 -17.63 12.03
CA ALA A 150 9.97 -18.06 12.67
C ALA A 150 11.24 -17.63 11.90
N ALA A 151 11.10 -17.28 10.62
CA ALA A 151 12.22 -17.04 9.72
C ALA A 151 12.07 -15.71 8.94
N LYS A 152 11.65 -14.64 9.62
CA LYS A 152 11.51 -13.34 8.98
C LYS A 152 12.86 -12.71 8.67
N ILE A 153 13.11 -12.53 7.38
CA ILE A 153 14.28 -11.80 6.87
C ILE A 153 14.12 -10.30 7.19
N THR A 154 15.05 -9.75 7.95
CA THR A 154 15.08 -8.32 8.32
C THR A 154 16.47 -7.73 8.09
N ARG A 155 16.55 -6.48 7.63
CA ARG A 155 17.82 -5.75 7.42
C ARG A 155 18.12 -4.83 8.59
N ASP A 156 19.27 -5.01 9.23
CA ASP A 156 19.84 -4.00 10.14
C ASP A 156 20.62 -2.98 9.32
N GLY A 157 20.01 -1.82 9.09
CA GLY A 157 20.59 -0.73 8.29
C GLY A 157 21.88 -0.14 8.89
N LYS A 158 22.02 -0.15 10.23
CA LYS A 158 23.21 0.39 10.89
C LYS A 158 24.40 -0.56 10.76
N LYS A 159 24.16 -1.86 10.90
CA LYS A 159 25.20 -2.89 10.81
C LYS A 159 25.42 -3.41 9.39
N ARG A 160 24.59 -3.00 8.42
CA ARG A 160 24.57 -3.50 7.04
C ARG A 160 24.52 -5.04 6.99
N LYS A 161 23.71 -5.64 7.86
CA LYS A 161 23.53 -7.11 7.94
C LYS A 161 22.08 -7.49 7.65
N VAL A 162 21.91 -8.63 6.99
CA VAL A 162 20.63 -9.31 6.86
C VAL A 162 20.58 -10.37 7.95
N LEU A 163 19.51 -10.32 8.75
CA LEU A 163 19.32 -11.21 9.89
C LEU A 163 18.02 -11.97 9.70
N ASN A 164 18.01 -13.20 10.17
CA ASN A 164 16.79 -13.95 10.33
C ASN A 164 16.28 -13.75 11.76
N VAL A 165 15.04 -13.29 11.93
CA VAL A 165 14.46 -12.95 13.23
C VAL A 165 13.09 -13.58 13.33
N GLU A 166 12.83 -14.29 14.43
CA GLU A 166 11.49 -14.78 14.72
C GLU A 166 10.56 -13.59 15.03
N GLN A 167 9.40 -13.58 14.39
CA GLN A 167 8.37 -12.56 14.63
C GLN A 167 6.99 -13.20 14.74
N THR A 168 6.26 -12.83 15.78
CA THR A 168 4.81 -13.09 15.85
C THR A 168 4.04 -11.81 15.53
N LYS A 169 3.00 -11.93 14.70
CA LYS A 169 2.03 -10.86 14.40
C LYS A 169 0.63 -11.35 14.73
N LEU A 170 -0.19 -10.45 15.27
CA LEU A 170 -1.60 -10.71 15.53
C LEU A 170 -2.44 -10.03 14.45
N PHE A 171 -3.21 -10.82 13.71
CA PHE A 171 -4.24 -10.32 12.81
C PHE A 171 -5.53 -10.12 13.60
N ARG A 172 -6.18 -8.97 13.40
CA ARG A 172 -7.47 -8.63 14.02
C ARG A 172 -8.33 -7.92 12.98
N MET A 173 -9.62 -8.24 12.95
CA MET A 173 -10.55 -7.46 12.17
C MET A 173 -10.75 -6.08 12.80
N ILE A 174 -10.38 -5.04 12.06
CA ILE A 174 -10.63 -3.64 12.44
C ILE A 174 -11.49 -3.06 11.33
N TYR A 175 -12.75 -2.76 11.66
CA TYR A 175 -13.72 -2.27 10.69
C TYR A 175 -14.48 -1.07 11.27
N ASP A 176 -13.74 0.00 11.52
CA ASP A 176 -14.27 1.19 12.20
C ASP A 176 -14.83 2.22 11.22
N LYS A 177 -14.76 1.97 9.91
CA LYS A 177 -15.18 2.90 8.85
C LYS A 177 -16.67 2.85 8.52
N ARG A 178 -17.39 1.80 8.94
CA ARG A 178 -18.84 1.63 8.66
C ARG A 178 -19.54 0.96 9.84
N VAL A 179 -20.84 1.13 9.92
CA VAL A 179 -21.70 0.46 10.91
C VAL A 179 -22.10 -0.92 10.37
N ILE A 180 -21.78 -1.97 11.11
CA ILE A 180 -22.19 -3.35 10.79
C ILE A 180 -23.55 -3.60 11.45
N LYS A 181 -24.56 -4.00 10.66
CA LYS A 181 -25.89 -4.40 11.13
C LYS A 181 -25.92 -5.88 11.51
N GLU A 182 -26.95 -6.32 12.23
CA GLU A 182 -27.12 -7.71 12.69
C GLU A 182 -27.15 -8.73 11.55
N ASN A 183 -27.62 -8.33 10.37
CA ASN A 183 -27.64 -9.14 9.15
C ASN A 183 -26.31 -9.12 8.38
N PHE A 184 -25.21 -8.66 8.99
CA PHE A 184 -23.89 -8.46 8.37
C PHE A 184 -23.83 -7.43 7.23
N SER A 185 -24.93 -6.73 6.93
CA SER A 185 -24.87 -5.58 6.00
C SER A 185 -24.12 -4.41 6.64
N THR A 186 -23.44 -3.61 5.82
CA THR A 186 -22.66 -2.46 6.31
C THR A 186 -23.22 -1.17 5.74
N VAL A 187 -23.45 -0.18 6.61
CA VAL A 187 -23.92 1.14 6.20
C VAL A 187 -22.88 2.20 6.53
N PRO A 188 -22.74 3.26 5.70
CA PRO A 188 -21.90 4.40 6.05
C PRO A 188 -22.39 5.06 7.35
N TYR A 189 -21.49 5.73 8.06
CA TYR A 189 -21.90 6.56 9.21
C TYR A 189 -22.72 7.76 8.73
N GLY A 190 -23.78 8.09 9.46
CA GLY A 190 -24.64 9.25 9.20
C GLY A 190 -25.90 8.97 8.36
N PHE A 191 -26.19 7.70 8.08
CA PHE A 191 -27.44 7.23 7.45
C PHE A 191 -28.23 6.31 8.39
#